data_AF-A0A397ILE2-F1
#
_entry.id   AF-A0A397ILE2-F1
#
_cell.length_a   1.000
_cell.length_b   1.000
_cell.length_c   1.000
_cell.angle_alpha   90.00
_cell.angle_beta   90.00
_cell.angle_gamma   90.00
#
_symmetry.space_group_name_H-M   'P 1'
#
loop_
_entity.id
_entity.type
_entity.pdbx_description
1 polymer ?
#
loop_
_entity_poly.entity_id
_entity_poly.type
_entity_poly.pdbx_seq_one_letter_code
_entity_poly.pdbx_strand_id
1 'polypeptide(L)'
;MCQKISKTKYCPAGHSSRDFAYSGRQNHIYSGICDLCTKERFIQELKTCSSGNANIDKILQESQINIPYYNLQWMPYDNFQNINHKVDSSRGSVYSAELKNGRKECWNFLKQEWEYELIGHKVALKEITDSRYDIAGFLKMKSIYNHKGYVVEYYGFSKNPSTQNYIFVMELFDDDLHGYLNWTYLDLKWG
;
A
#
# COMPACT_ATOMS: atom_id res chain seq x y z
N MET A 1 17.99 -9.95 16.16
CA MET A 1 19.08 -10.91 15.80
C MET A 1 18.41 -12.21 15.38
N CYS A 2 18.34 -12.51 14.08
CA CYS A 2 17.66 -13.70 13.58
C CYS A 2 18.49 -14.97 13.82
N GLN A 3 17.89 -15.95 14.49
CA GLN A 3 18.43 -17.30 14.65
C GLN A 3 18.30 -18.11 13.35
N LYS A 4 19.25 -19.03 13.17
CA LYS A 4 19.50 -19.83 11.97
C LYS A 4 18.32 -20.75 11.61
N ILE A 5 17.65 -20.47 10.50
CA ILE A 5 16.72 -21.39 9.81
C ILE A 5 17.38 -21.80 8.50
N SER A 6 17.29 -23.09 8.15
CA SER A 6 17.96 -23.69 7.00
C SER A 6 17.62 -22.93 5.70
N LYS A 7 18.67 -22.62 4.91
CA LYS A 7 18.58 -21.85 3.67
C LYS A 7 17.98 -22.71 2.55
N THR A 8 16.67 -22.90 2.53
CA THR A 8 15.98 -23.43 1.35
C THR A 8 16.08 -22.41 0.21
N LYS A 9 16.84 -22.76 -0.83
CA LYS A 9 16.98 -21.99 -2.08
C LYS A 9 15.87 -22.29 -3.11
N TYR A 10 14.93 -23.16 -2.76
CA TYR A 10 13.92 -23.67 -3.68
C TYR A 10 12.54 -23.18 -3.27
N CYS A 11 11.79 -22.69 -4.26
CA CYS A 11 10.40 -22.32 -4.12
C CYS A 11 9.51 -23.54 -4.40
N PRO A 12 8.59 -23.94 -3.49
CA PRO A 12 7.73 -25.11 -3.66
C PRO A 12 6.75 -24.99 -4.85
N ALA A 13 6.49 -23.77 -5.33
CA ALA A 13 5.70 -23.52 -6.53
C ALA A 13 6.48 -23.77 -7.84
N GLY A 14 7.76 -24.15 -7.76
CA GLY A 14 8.61 -24.41 -8.93
C GLY A 14 9.28 -23.17 -9.51
N HIS A 15 9.09 -21.99 -8.92
CA HIS A 15 9.76 -20.76 -9.37
C HIS A 15 11.28 -20.84 -9.23
N SER A 16 11.97 -20.29 -10.22
CA SER A 16 13.42 -20.20 -10.33
C SER A 16 13.89 -18.77 -10.09
N SER A 17 15.11 -18.62 -9.58
CA SER A 17 15.74 -17.29 -9.48
C SER A 17 16.09 -16.67 -10.85
N ARG A 18 15.99 -17.46 -11.93
CA ARG A 18 16.16 -16.98 -13.31
C ARG A 18 14.87 -16.39 -13.89
N ASP A 19 13.72 -16.67 -13.27
CA ASP A 19 12.45 -16.12 -13.70
C ASP A 19 12.44 -14.61 -13.45
N PHE A 20 11.65 -13.87 -14.21
CA PHE A 20 11.47 -12.43 -14.01
C PHE A 20 10.20 -12.19 -13.20
N ALA A 21 10.36 -11.61 -12.00
CA ALA A 21 9.22 -11.31 -11.14
C ALA A 21 8.53 -9.99 -11.53
N TYR A 22 9.32 -8.94 -11.82
CA TYR A 22 8.82 -7.57 -12.01
C TYR A 22 9.68 -6.77 -12.97
N SER A 23 9.10 -6.18 -14.03
CA SER A 23 9.76 -5.17 -14.89
C SER A 23 11.25 -5.42 -15.18
N GLY A 24 11.61 -6.67 -15.53
CA GLY A 24 12.99 -7.07 -15.85
C GLY A 24 13.89 -7.44 -14.65
N ARG A 25 13.39 -7.40 -13.41
CA ARG A 25 14.08 -7.91 -12.21
C ARG A 25 13.91 -9.41 -12.08
N GLN A 26 15.03 -10.09 -11.81
CA GLN A 26 15.06 -11.51 -11.48
C GLN A 26 14.31 -11.78 -10.17
N ASN A 27 13.64 -12.93 -10.13
CA ASN A 27 12.88 -13.42 -8.99
C ASN A 27 13.83 -13.71 -7.82
N HIS A 28 13.65 -12.99 -6.71
CA HIS A 28 14.40 -13.26 -5.49
C HIS A 28 13.81 -14.49 -4.78
N ILE A 29 14.66 -15.48 -4.48
CA ILE A 29 14.32 -16.64 -3.66
C ILE A 29 15.35 -16.78 -2.55
N TYR A 30 14.94 -16.47 -1.32
CA TYR A 30 15.82 -16.57 -0.16
C TYR A 30 15.03 -16.73 1.12
N SER A 31 15.49 -17.60 2.02
CA SER A 31 14.97 -17.72 3.38
C SER A 31 13.44 -17.90 3.48
N GLY A 32 12.84 -18.62 2.54
CA GLY A 32 11.39 -18.84 2.50
C GLY A 32 10.56 -17.76 1.82
N ILE A 33 11.21 -16.76 1.21
CA ILE A 33 10.57 -15.70 0.44
C ILE A 33 10.77 -15.98 -1.05
N CYS A 34 9.72 -15.79 -1.84
CA CYS A 34 9.77 -15.82 -3.30
C CYS A 34 8.97 -14.65 -3.87
N ASP A 35 9.63 -13.79 -4.64
CA ASP A 35 9.01 -12.61 -5.25
C ASP A 35 7.78 -12.96 -6.10
N LEU A 36 7.87 -14.01 -6.91
CA LEU A 36 6.75 -14.49 -7.72
C LEU A 36 5.60 -15.04 -6.86
N CYS A 37 5.88 -15.79 -5.79
CA CYS A 37 4.82 -16.25 -4.89
C CYS A 37 4.11 -15.07 -4.20
N THR A 38 4.88 -14.08 -3.74
CA THR A 38 4.34 -12.82 -3.19
C THR A 38 3.42 -12.15 -4.21
N LYS A 39 3.88 -12.01 -5.47
CA LYS A 39 3.09 -11.44 -6.57
C LYS A 39 1.76 -12.18 -6.77
N GLU A 40 1.83 -13.49 -6.90
CA GLU A 40 0.67 -14.34 -7.15
C GLU A 40 -0.34 -14.28 -6.02
N ARG A 41 0.13 -14.24 -4.76
CA ARG A 41 -0.73 -14.09 -3.60
C ARG A 41 -1.44 -12.74 -3.57
N PHE A 42 -0.73 -11.64 -3.84
CA PHE A 42 -1.37 -10.33 -3.99
C PHE A 42 -2.44 -10.34 -5.09
N ILE A 43 -2.15 -10.91 -6.26
CA ILE A 43 -3.12 -11.03 -7.37
C ILE A 43 -4.34 -11.86 -6.95
N GLN A 44 -4.14 -12.96 -6.22
CA GLN A 44 -5.23 -13.82 -5.75
C GLN A 44 -6.13 -13.10 -4.75
N GLU A 45 -5.55 -12.41 -3.76
CA GLU A 45 -6.31 -11.64 -2.77
C GLU A 45 -7.06 -10.47 -3.39
N LEU A 46 -6.49 -9.83 -4.41
CA LEU A 46 -7.16 -8.76 -5.13
C LEU A 46 -8.35 -9.23 -5.97
N LYS A 47 -8.37 -10.48 -6.45
CA LYS A 47 -9.58 -11.05 -7.09
C LYS A 47 -10.77 -11.13 -6.13
N THR A 48 -10.49 -11.17 -4.83
CA THR A 48 -11.49 -11.15 -3.77
C THR A 48 -11.67 -9.78 -3.13
N CYS A 49 -10.89 -8.78 -3.54
CA CYS A 49 -11.00 -7.42 -3.05
C CYS A 49 -12.27 -6.78 -3.64
N SER A 50 -13.14 -6.26 -2.79
CA SER A 50 -14.27 -5.46 -3.20
C SER A 50 -14.16 -4.09 -2.54
N SER A 51 -13.30 -3.22 -3.09
CA SER A 51 -13.39 -1.78 -2.77
C SER A 51 -14.81 -1.22 -3.06
N GLY A 52 -15.61 -2.00 -3.79
CA GLY A 52 -16.95 -1.67 -4.26
C GLY A 52 -16.89 -0.94 -5.59
N ASN A 53 -15.72 -0.87 -6.23
CA ASN A 53 -15.52 -0.21 -7.51
C ASN A 53 -14.52 -1.01 -8.37
N ALA A 54 -15.06 -1.71 -9.37
CA ALA A 54 -14.29 -2.56 -10.26
C ALA A 54 -13.16 -1.83 -11.02
N ASN A 55 -13.31 -0.53 -11.27
CA ASN A 55 -12.25 0.27 -11.92
C ASN A 55 -11.08 0.51 -10.97
N ILE A 56 -11.36 0.81 -9.70
CA ILE A 56 -10.33 0.96 -8.66
C ILE A 56 -9.65 -0.39 -8.41
N ASP A 57 -10.42 -1.46 -8.28
CA ASP A 57 -9.89 -2.81 -8.08
C ASP A 57 -8.93 -3.21 -9.21
N LYS A 58 -9.28 -2.88 -10.47
CA LYS A 58 -8.42 -3.10 -11.64
C LYS A 58 -7.12 -2.29 -11.56
N ILE A 59 -7.18 -1.02 -11.18
CA ILE A 59 -5.98 -0.18 -11.07
C ILE A 59 -5.05 -0.68 -9.96
N LEU A 60 -5.60 -1.12 -8.83
CA LEU A 60 -4.82 -1.72 -7.74
C LEU A 60 -4.14 -3.01 -8.20
N GLN A 61 -4.85 -3.84 -8.96
CA GLN A 61 -4.29 -5.06 -9.55
C GLN A 61 -3.15 -4.75 -10.52
N GLU A 62 -3.33 -3.81 -11.44
CA GLU A 62 -2.30 -3.39 -12.39
C GLU A 62 -1.08 -2.79 -11.69
N SER A 63 -1.27 -1.99 -10.64
CA SER A 63 -0.17 -1.46 -9.82
C SER A 63 0.61 -2.63 -9.21
N GLN A 64 -0.06 -3.50 -8.46
CA GLN A 64 0.54 -4.62 -7.71
C GLN A 64 1.32 -5.62 -8.58
N ILE A 65 0.89 -5.83 -9.83
CA ILE A 65 1.57 -6.68 -10.81
C ILE A 65 2.92 -6.13 -11.26
N ASN A 66 3.06 -4.80 -11.32
CA ASN A 66 4.23 -4.18 -11.95
C ASN A 66 5.40 -3.98 -10.97
N ILE A 67 5.18 -3.51 -9.72
CA ILE A 67 6.26 -3.01 -8.82
C ILE A 67 5.98 -3.12 -7.29
N PRO A 68 5.99 -4.32 -6.70
CA PRO A 68 5.35 -4.62 -5.40
C PRO A 68 5.84 -3.76 -4.23
N TYR A 69 7.13 -3.43 -4.20
CA TYR A 69 7.77 -2.73 -3.07
C TYR A 69 7.28 -1.28 -2.91
N TYR A 70 6.84 -0.64 -4.00
CA TYR A 70 6.37 0.75 -4.01
C TYR A 70 4.88 0.85 -4.39
N ASN A 71 4.15 -0.26 -4.28
CA ASN A 71 2.79 -0.34 -4.76
C ASN A 71 1.76 0.02 -3.71
N LEU A 72 0.71 0.67 -4.20
CA LEU A 72 -0.49 0.95 -3.44
C LEU A 72 -1.16 -0.36 -3.05
N GLN A 73 -1.28 -0.60 -1.74
CA GLN A 73 -1.97 -1.77 -1.21
C GLN A 73 -3.39 -1.42 -0.76
N TRP A 74 -4.32 -2.35 -0.95
CA TRP A 74 -5.60 -2.27 -0.26
C TRP A 74 -5.38 -2.62 1.21
N MET A 75 -5.75 -1.69 2.09
CA MET A 75 -5.59 -1.78 3.54
C MET A 75 -6.98 -1.78 4.19
N PRO A 76 -7.43 -2.90 4.75
CA PRO A 76 -8.68 -2.97 5.49
C PRO A 76 -8.77 -1.91 6.59
N TYR A 77 -9.95 -1.32 6.80
CA TYR A 77 -10.11 -0.21 7.75
C TYR A 77 -9.86 -0.61 9.21
N ASP A 78 -10.09 -1.88 9.55
CA ASP A 78 -9.79 -2.46 10.86
C ASP A 78 -8.29 -2.61 11.14
N ASN A 79 -7.43 -2.34 10.15
CA ASN A 79 -5.99 -2.23 10.33
C ASN A 79 -5.56 -0.90 10.97
N PHE A 80 -6.47 0.06 11.14
CA PHE A 80 -6.17 1.36 11.75
C PHE A 80 -6.66 1.42 13.19
N GLN A 81 -5.80 1.91 14.09
CA GLN A 81 -6.14 2.18 15.48
C GLN A 81 -5.68 3.58 15.89
N ASN A 82 -6.11 4.05 17.06
CA ASN A 82 -5.76 5.37 17.59
C ASN A 82 -6.03 6.50 16.57
N ILE A 83 -7.19 6.41 15.89
CA ILE A 83 -7.60 7.34 14.84
C ILE A 83 -7.99 8.66 15.50
N ASN A 84 -7.30 9.74 15.15
CA ASN A 84 -7.53 11.08 15.67
C ASN A 84 -7.68 12.08 14.51
N HIS A 85 -8.71 12.92 14.55
CA HIS A 85 -8.89 13.99 13.58
C HIS A 85 -7.74 15.01 13.65
N LYS A 86 -7.34 15.53 12.49
CA LYS A 86 -6.28 16.54 12.36
C LYS A 86 -6.80 17.82 11.74
N VAL A 87 -7.37 17.73 10.54
CA VAL A 87 -7.81 18.91 9.79
C VAL A 87 -8.89 18.55 8.78
N ASP A 88 -9.82 19.48 8.57
CA ASP A 88 -10.79 19.42 7.48
C ASP A 88 -10.33 20.29 6.30
N SER A 89 -10.54 19.81 5.09
CA SER A 89 -10.39 20.61 3.87
C SER A 89 -11.59 20.45 2.95
N SER A 90 -11.66 21.29 1.92
CA SER A 90 -12.78 21.32 0.97
C SER A 90 -13.01 19.99 0.25
N ARG A 91 -11.96 19.14 0.13
CA ARG A 91 -12.02 17.82 -0.51
C ARG A 91 -12.04 16.66 0.48
N GLY A 92 -12.12 16.94 1.78
CA GLY A 92 -12.33 15.95 2.84
C GLY A 92 -11.38 16.11 4.02
N SER A 93 -11.45 15.16 4.94
CA SER A 93 -10.83 15.25 6.26
C SER A 93 -9.55 14.41 6.36
N VAL A 94 -8.70 14.82 7.28
CA VAL A 94 -7.43 14.17 7.57
C VAL A 94 -7.47 13.65 9.00
N TYR A 95 -7.00 12.44 9.17
CA TYR A 95 -6.81 11.81 10.47
C TYR A 95 -5.38 11.30 10.58
N SER A 96 -4.84 11.23 11.79
CA SER A 96 -3.68 10.39 12.10
C SER A 96 -4.17 9.06 12.65
N ALA A 97 -3.47 7.97 12.33
CA ALA A 97 -3.74 6.64 12.89
C ALA A 97 -2.43 5.86 13.06
N GLU A 98 -2.50 4.73 13.75
CA GLU A 98 -1.43 3.73 13.81
C GLU A 98 -1.85 2.46 13.08
N LEU A 99 -0.91 1.83 12.38
CA LEU A 99 -1.15 0.55 11.72
C LEU A 99 -1.10 -0.59 12.74
N LYS A 100 -2.24 -1.23 13.00
CA LYS A 100 -2.37 -2.34 13.94
C LYS A 100 -1.60 -3.58 13.49
N ASN A 101 -1.79 -4.01 12.25
CA ASN A 101 -1.14 -5.20 11.68
C ASN A 101 -0.03 -4.85 10.69
N GLY A 102 0.23 -3.56 10.45
CA GLY A 102 1.22 -3.12 9.46
C GLY A 102 0.74 -3.24 8.02
N ARG A 103 1.68 -3.15 7.07
CA ARG A 103 1.48 -3.33 5.63
C ARG A 103 2.12 -4.65 5.21
N LYS A 104 1.51 -5.39 4.28
CA LYS A 104 2.06 -6.66 3.80
C LYS A 104 3.34 -6.39 3.00
N GLU A 105 4.45 -7.01 3.37
CA GLU A 105 5.71 -6.86 2.66
C GLU A 105 5.91 -8.00 1.66
N CYS A 106 5.94 -9.24 2.16
CA CYS A 106 6.18 -10.42 1.33
C CYS A 106 5.47 -11.67 1.88
N TRP A 107 5.29 -12.66 1.01
CA TRP A 107 4.72 -13.95 1.38
C TRP A 107 5.84 -14.93 1.77
N ASN A 108 5.81 -15.40 3.02
CA ASN A 108 6.70 -16.45 3.49
C ASN A 108 6.07 -17.82 3.20
N PHE A 109 6.58 -18.53 2.19
CA PHE A 109 6.04 -19.82 1.80
C PHE A 109 6.39 -20.97 2.75
N LEU A 110 7.41 -20.81 3.60
CA LEU A 110 7.75 -21.83 4.62
C LEU A 110 6.76 -21.82 5.77
N LYS A 111 6.36 -20.62 6.19
CA LYS A 111 5.38 -20.42 7.26
C LYS A 111 3.94 -20.37 6.74
N GLN A 112 3.77 -20.17 5.43
CA GLN A 112 2.48 -19.94 4.79
C GLN A 112 1.74 -18.73 5.38
N GLU A 113 2.48 -17.65 5.62
CA GLU A 113 1.94 -16.40 6.18
C GLU A 113 2.53 -15.17 5.48
N TRP A 114 1.82 -14.05 5.60
CA TRP A 114 2.34 -12.74 5.23
C TRP A 114 3.31 -12.24 6.27
N GLU A 115 4.45 -11.71 5.82
CA GLU A 115 5.30 -10.86 6.63
C GLU A 115 4.83 -9.40 6.48
N TYR A 116 4.91 -8.65 7.57
CA TYR A 116 4.37 -7.30 7.67
C TYR A 116 5.46 -6.30 8.06
N GLU A 117 5.44 -5.14 7.42
CA GLU A 117 6.23 -3.96 7.76
C GLU A 117 5.36 -2.89 8.44
N LEU A 118 5.98 -1.87 9.02
CA LEU A 118 5.29 -0.68 9.55
C LEU A 118 4.25 -0.97 10.66
N ILE A 119 4.38 -2.08 11.39
CA ILE A 119 3.52 -2.38 12.54
C ILE A 119 3.71 -1.30 13.62
N GLY A 120 2.61 -0.71 14.08
CA GLY A 120 2.59 0.42 15.02
C GLY A 120 3.04 1.75 14.43
N HIS A 121 3.35 1.80 13.13
CA HIS A 121 3.77 3.04 12.47
C HIS A 121 2.61 4.02 12.37
N LYS A 122 2.91 5.32 12.57
CA LYS A 122 1.94 6.39 12.45
C LYS A 122 1.76 6.78 10.99
N VAL A 123 0.51 6.92 10.57
CA VAL A 123 0.11 7.23 9.19
C VAL A 123 -0.92 8.35 9.17
N ALA A 124 -0.98 9.08 8.06
CA ALA A 124 -2.08 9.98 7.77
C ALA A 124 -3.14 9.25 6.92
N LEU A 125 -4.39 9.42 7.29
CA LEU A 125 -5.58 8.95 6.59
C LEU A 125 -6.29 10.16 5.99
N LYS A 126 -6.18 10.36 4.67
CA LYS A 126 -6.95 11.38 3.95
C LYS A 126 -8.24 10.75 3.44
N GLU A 127 -9.35 11.02 4.12
CA GLU A 127 -10.69 10.62 3.69
C GLU A 127 -11.23 11.63 2.67
N ILE A 128 -11.60 11.15 1.47
CA ILE A 128 -12.14 12.00 0.41
C ILE A 128 -13.66 12.03 0.49
N THR A 129 -14.20 13.23 0.71
CA THR A 129 -15.66 13.45 0.79
C THR A 129 -16.23 14.09 -0.48
N ASP A 130 -15.39 14.69 -1.33
CA ASP A 130 -15.84 15.22 -2.63
C ASP A 130 -16.02 14.08 -3.64
N SER A 131 -17.28 13.76 -3.93
CA SER A 131 -17.66 12.70 -4.88
C SER A 131 -17.25 12.99 -6.32
N ARG A 132 -16.90 14.24 -6.66
CA ARG A 132 -16.39 14.62 -7.98
C ARG A 132 -14.90 14.34 -8.14
N TYR A 133 -14.21 14.01 -7.05
CA TYR A 133 -12.79 13.74 -7.08
C TYR A 133 -12.50 12.46 -7.88
N ASP A 134 -11.65 12.56 -8.90
CA ASP A 134 -11.27 11.43 -9.74
C ASP A 134 -10.21 10.55 -9.06
N ILE A 135 -10.68 9.71 -8.14
CA ILE A 135 -9.85 8.74 -7.40
C ILE A 135 -9.13 7.80 -8.37
N ALA A 136 -9.81 7.35 -9.43
CA ALA A 136 -9.24 6.43 -10.41
C ALA A 136 -8.13 7.09 -11.23
N GLY A 137 -8.33 8.34 -11.69
CA GLY A 137 -7.30 9.12 -12.37
C GLY A 137 -6.09 9.38 -11.49
N PHE A 138 -6.29 9.72 -10.22
CA PHE A 138 -5.19 9.89 -9.27
C PHE A 138 -4.40 8.59 -9.05
N LEU A 139 -5.10 7.48 -8.82
CA LEU A 139 -4.52 6.15 -8.67
C LEU A 139 -3.64 5.77 -9.86
N LYS A 140 -4.16 5.97 -11.08
CA LYS A 140 -3.45 5.70 -12.33
C LYS A 140 -2.24 6.61 -12.51
N MET A 141 -2.33 7.88 -12.13
CA MET A 141 -1.20 8.79 -12.14
C MET A 141 -0.10 8.29 -11.18
N LYS A 142 -0.47 7.90 -9.96
CA LYS A 142 0.51 7.38 -8.98
C LYS A 142 1.19 6.10 -9.42
N SER A 143 0.46 5.15 -10.01
CA SER A 143 1.06 3.92 -10.51
C SER A 143 2.10 4.15 -11.61
N ILE A 144 2.00 5.25 -12.36
CA ILE A 144 2.96 5.64 -13.41
C ILE A 144 4.18 6.41 -12.84
N TYR A 145 3.98 7.29 -11.86
CA TYR A 145 4.99 8.27 -11.42
C TYR A 145 5.70 7.96 -10.10
N ASN A 146 5.40 6.83 -9.42
CA ASN A 146 5.95 6.46 -8.11
C ASN A 146 7.51 6.29 -8.03
N HIS A 147 8.25 6.55 -9.10
CA HIS A 147 9.73 6.43 -9.14
C HIS A 147 10.52 7.73 -9.05
N LYS A 148 9.85 8.89 -8.96
CA LYS A 148 10.55 10.17 -8.87
C LYS A 148 10.47 10.66 -7.43
N GLY A 149 11.55 10.47 -6.67
CA GLY A 149 11.67 10.62 -5.20
C GLY A 149 11.47 12.02 -4.61
N TYR A 150 10.40 12.71 -5.00
CA TYR A 150 9.99 14.02 -4.48
C TYR A 150 8.50 14.04 -4.09
N VAL A 151 7.94 12.88 -3.79
CA VAL A 151 6.50 12.69 -3.60
C VAL A 151 6.28 11.94 -2.30
N VAL A 152 5.38 12.45 -1.46
CA VAL A 152 4.85 11.81 -0.23
C VAL A 152 4.72 10.30 -0.44
N GLU A 153 5.20 9.49 0.50
CA GLU A 153 5.06 8.04 0.42
C GLU A 153 3.61 7.63 0.65
N TYR A 154 3.03 6.90 -0.30
CA TYR A 154 1.67 6.36 -0.23
C TYR A 154 1.77 4.87 0.09
N TYR A 155 1.31 4.48 1.28
CA TYR A 155 1.31 3.09 1.71
C TYR A 155 0.16 2.31 1.07
N GLY A 156 -0.99 2.96 0.88
CA GLY A 156 -2.16 2.27 0.38
C GLY A 156 -3.45 3.06 0.34
N PHE A 157 -4.53 2.29 0.19
CA PHE A 157 -5.91 2.74 0.06
C PHE A 157 -6.79 1.98 1.02
N SER A 158 -7.80 2.66 1.53
CA SER A 158 -8.85 2.04 2.32
C SER A 158 -10.20 2.62 1.96
N LYS A 159 -11.23 2.17 2.66
CA LYS A 159 -12.56 2.71 2.58
C LYS A 159 -13.17 2.72 3.97
N ASN A 160 -13.68 3.88 4.38
CA ASN A 160 -14.35 4.05 5.65
C ASN A 160 -15.65 3.22 5.63
N PRO A 161 -15.84 2.23 6.52
CA PRO A 161 -17.03 1.39 6.50
C PRO A 161 -18.31 2.16 6.85
N SER A 162 -18.21 3.24 7.61
CA SER A 162 -19.36 4.05 8.03
C SER A 162 -19.80 5.04 6.96
N THR A 163 -18.85 5.76 6.36
CA THR A 163 -19.18 6.80 5.35
C THR A 163 -19.13 6.27 3.91
N GLN A 164 -18.54 5.10 3.69
CA GLN A 164 -18.22 4.54 2.38
C GLN A 164 -17.26 5.39 1.52
N ASN A 165 -16.65 6.42 2.11
CA ASN A 165 -15.65 7.24 1.46
C ASN A 165 -14.32 6.50 1.33
N TYR A 166 -13.59 6.80 0.25
CA TYR A 166 -12.24 6.28 0.07
C TYR A 166 -11.24 7.05 0.92
N ILE A 167 -10.21 6.33 1.37
CA ILE A 167 -9.14 6.86 2.20
C ILE A 167 -7.81 6.59 1.52
N PHE A 168 -6.96 7.61 1.46
CA PHE A 168 -5.55 7.47 1.13
C PHE A 168 -4.74 7.30 2.40
N VAL A 169 -3.87 6.30 2.43
CA VAL A 169 -2.95 6.02 3.54
C VAL A 169 -1.56 6.45 3.12
N MET A 170 -0.97 7.37 3.88
CA MET A 170 0.32 7.97 3.55
C MET A 170 1.16 8.22 4.79
N GLU A 171 2.44 8.52 4.58
CA GLU A 171 3.35 8.96 5.65
C GLU A 171 2.74 10.14 6.41
N LEU A 172 2.77 10.06 7.75
CA LEU A 172 2.37 11.18 8.60
C LEU A 172 3.57 12.12 8.74
N PHE A 173 3.45 13.34 8.22
CA PHE A 173 4.42 14.38 8.52
C PHE A 173 4.06 15.02 9.87
N ASP A 174 5.05 15.08 10.77
CA ASP A 174 4.93 15.84 12.02
C ASP A 174 4.84 17.35 11.73
N ASP A 175 4.38 18.13 12.73
CA ASP A 175 4.00 19.56 12.65
C ASP A 175 5.15 20.54 12.37
N ASP A 176 6.23 20.12 11.71
CA ASP A 176 7.28 21.02 11.24
C ASP A 176 6.89 21.74 9.93
N LEU A 177 7.70 22.72 9.52
CA LEU A 177 7.49 23.47 8.28
C LEU A 177 7.39 22.55 7.05
N HIS A 178 8.06 21.41 7.06
CA HIS A 178 8.03 20.43 5.97
C HIS A 178 6.69 19.67 5.94
N GLY A 179 6.13 19.34 7.10
CA GLY A 179 4.77 18.82 7.22
C GLY A 179 3.73 19.82 6.74
N TYR A 180 3.82 21.09 7.14
CA TYR A 180 2.90 22.13 6.67
C TYR A 180 2.98 22.35 5.14
N LEU A 181 4.18 22.36 4.56
CA LEU A 181 4.37 22.50 3.12
C LEU A 181 3.86 21.29 2.34
N ASN A 182 4.01 20.07 2.89
CA ASN A 182 3.45 18.86 2.29
C ASN A 182 1.93 18.82 2.43
N TRP A 183 1.36 19.24 3.55
CA TRP A 183 -0.09 19.41 3.72
C TRP A 183 -0.64 20.43 2.73
N THR A 184 0.04 21.57 2.55
CA THR A 184 -0.34 22.60 1.58
C THR A 184 -0.17 22.11 0.14
N TYR A 185 0.88 21.34 -0.15
CA TYR A 185 1.09 20.74 -1.47
C TYR A 185 0.05 19.66 -1.80
N LEU A 186 -0.32 18.84 -0.82
CA LEU A 186 -1.44 17.92 -0.91
C LEU A 186 -2.73 18.72 -1.08
N ASP A 187 -3.03 19.76 -0.31
CA ASP A 187 -4.26 20.51 -0.52
C ASP A 187 -4.29 21.25 -1.87
N LEU A 188 -3.15 21.69 -2.42
CA LEU A 188 -3.05 22.35 -3.74
C LEU A 188 -3.17 21.38 -4.92
N LYS A 189 -2.55 20.19 -4.87
CA LYS A 189 -2.74 19.16 -5.92
C LYS A 189 -4.13 18.55 -5.89
N TRP A 190 -4.75 18.64 -4.72
CA TRP A 190 -6.12 18.25 -4.47
C TRP A 190 -6.98 19.51 -4.34
N GLY A 191 -6.59 20.64 -4.93
CA GLY A 191 -7.38 21.87 -5.11
C GLY A 191 -7.85 22.07 -6.53
#